data_AF-A0A944P868-F1
#
_entry.id   AF-A0A944P868-F1
#
_cell.length_a   1.000
_cell.length_b   1.000
_cell.length_c   1.000
_cell.angle_alpha   90.00
_cell.angle_beta   90.00
_cell.angle_gamma   90.00
#
_symmetry.space_group_name_H-M   'P 1'
#
loop_
_entity.id
_entity.type
_entity.pdbx_description
1 polymer ?
#
loop_
_entity_poly.entity_id
_entity_poly.type
_entity_poly.pdbx_seq_one_letter_code
_entity_poly.pdbx_strand_id
1 'polypeptide(L)'
;MGKALLTLLAIAALAACTAQQGAMCTLTDMDSGVSVIWRPADFEDTGGAMIRVCVDGSCKERASGDPSDPIGRVSVQLPENIGAKKLPVELTVTPVKGSSPVKDTEQAQLAEEHPNGKGCEPVAWVASFRADPVKGLVSAEGFSLQGK
;
A
#
# COMPACT_ATOMS: atom_id res chain seq x y z
N MET A 1 -16.46 -79.33 -6.48
CA MET A 1 -16.77 -78.35 -7.56
C MET A 1 -17.67 -77.28 -6.97
N GLY A 2 -17.30 -76.00 -7.14
CA GLY A 2 -18.16 -74.85 -6.88
C GLY A 2 -17.91 -74.12 -5.56
N LYS A 3 -17.17 -73.02 -5.62
CA LYS A 3 -17.54 -71.72 -5.03
C LYS A 3 -16.52 -70.66 -5.44
N ALA A 4 -16.82 -70.00 -6.55
CA ALA A 4 -16.37 -68.64 -6.80
C ALA A 4 -17.11 -67.72 -5.84
N LEU A 5 -16.39 -66.79 -5.18
CA LEU A 5 -16.78 -65.41 -4.89
C LEU A 5 -15.81 -64.87 -3.82
N LEU A 6 -15.07 -63.81 -4.17
CA LEU A 6 -14.82 -62.60 -3.36
C LEU A 6 -13.60 -61.85 -3.90
N THR A 7 -13.70 -61.40 -5.15
CA THR A 7 -12.91 -60.29 -5.69
C THR A 7 -13.71 -59.00 -5.43
N LEU A 8 -13.47 -58.33 -4.30
CA LEU A 8 -14.02 -57.00 -4.03
C LEU A 8 -13.26 -56.38 -2.85
N LEU A 9 -12.09 -55.77 -3.13
CA LEU A 9 -11.45 -54.78 -2.24
C LEU A 9 -10.24 -54.18 -2.98
N ALA A 10 -10.50 -53.37 -4.00
CA ALA A 10 -9.44 -52.65 -4.71
C ALA A 10 -9.90 -51.31 -5.28
N ILE A 11 -10.69 -50.51 -4.55
CA ILE A 11 -10.97 -49.11 -4.94
C ILE A 11 -11.18 -48.24 -3.69
N ALA A 12 -10.10 -47.89 -2.98
CA ALA A 12 -10.17 -46.89 -1.90
C ALA A 12 -8.92 -46.00 -1.77
N ALA A 13 -8.00 -46.02 -2.74
CA ALA A 13 -6.73 -45.30 -2.66
C ALA A 13 -6.61 -44.06 -3.57
N LEU A 14 -7.66 -43.68 -4.31
CA LEU A 14 -7.58 -42.59 -5.30
C LEU A 14 -8.24 -41.27 -4.87
N ALA A 15 -8.90 -41.22 -3.69
CA ALA A 15 -9.55 -39.99 -3.21
C ALA A 15 -8.65 -39.11 -2.32
N ALA A 16 -7.42 -39.55 -2.00
CA ALA A 16 -6.52 -38.85 -1.07
C ALA A 16 -5.62 -37.79 -1.73
N CYS A 17 -5.61 -37.66 -3.07
CA CYS A 17 -4.71 -36.73 -3.76
C CYS A 17 -5.35 -35.42 -4.23
N THR A 18 -6.65 -35.19 -3.98
CA THR A 18 -7.34 -33.96 -4.42
C THR A 18 -7.76 -33.04 -3.28
N ALA A 19 -7.48 -33.41 -2.01
CA ALA A 19 -7.99 -32.68 -0.84
C ALA A 19 -7.07 -31.57 -0.31
N GLN A 20 -5.87 -31.39 -0.88
CA GLN A 20 -4.92 -30.38 -0.40
C GLN A 20 -4.28 -29.62 -1.55
N GLN A 21 -5.09 -29.05 -2.44
CA GLN A 21 -4.65 -27.94 -3.28
C GLN A 21 -4.83 -26.65 -2.47
N GLY A 22 -4.02 -26.50 -1.42
CA GLY A 22 -3.89 -25.21 -0.76
C GLY A 22 -3.46 -24.17 -1.80
N ALA A 23 -3.98 -22.95 -1.71
CA ALA A 23 -3.57 -21.87 -2.60
C ALA A 23 -2.04 -21.74 -2.56
N MET A 24 -1.39 -21.71 -3.72
CA MET A 24 0.04 -21.41 -3.79
C MET A 24 0.22 -19.91 -3.55
N CYS A 25 0.50 -19.55 -2.31
CA CYS A 25 0.73 -18.17 -1.90
C CYS A 25 2.19 -17.79 -2.11
N THR A 26 2.42 -16.57 -2.57
CA THR A 26 3.74 -15.93 -2.41
C THR A 26 3.92 -15.53 -0.93
N LEU A 27 5.15 -15.21 -0.51
CA LEU A 27 5.47 -14.80 0.86
C LEU A 27 6.00 -13.36 0.89
N THR A 28 5.17 -12.43 0.42
CA THR A 28 5.40 -10.98 0.47
C THR A 28 4.62 -10.40 1.63
N ASP A 29 5.29 -9.64 2.48
CA ASP A 29 4.66 -8.92 3.58
C ASP A 29 4.14 -7.56 3.10
N MET A 30 3.06 -7.07 3.72
CA MET A 30 2.49 -5.76 3.41
C MET A 30 1.63 -5.25 4.55
N ASP A 31 1.93 -4.04 5.00
CA ASP A 31 1.14 -3.33 6.00
C ASP A 31 -0.02 -2.54 5.38
N SER A 32 -1.12 -2.45 6.11
CA SER A 32 -2.17 -1.46 5.85
C SER A 32 -1.65 -0.05 6.12
N GLY A 33 -2.01 0.93 5.28
CA GLY A 33 -1.47 2.28 5.43
C GLY A 33 -1.88 3.26 4.35
N VAL A 34 -1.72 4.55 4.66
CA VAL A 34 -1.80 5.61 3.64
C VAL A 34 -0.39 6.08 3.33
N SER A 35 -0.04 6.12 2.04
CA SER A 35 1.24 6.65 1.59
C SER A 35 1.08 7.98 0.86
N VAL A 36 2.02 8.90 1.09
CA VAL A 36 2.16 10.11 0.29
C VAL A 36 3.53 10.06 -0.36
N ILE A 37 3.54 10.19 -1.68
CA ILE A 37 4.75 10.16 -2.50
C ILE A 37 5.00 11.51 -3.16
N TRP A 38 6.24 11.79 -3.53
CA TRP A 38 6.60 13.01 -4.25
C TRP A 38 7.90 12.82 -5.01
N ARG A 39 8.23 13.79 -5.87
CA ARG A 39 9.59 13.90 -6.42
C ARG A 39 10.35 14.92 -5.59
N PRO A 40 11.50 14.58 -5.03
CA PRO A 40 12.35 15.52 -4.31
C PRO A 40 12.69 16.78 -5.14
N ALA A 41 12.89 16.62 -6.46
CA ALA A 41 13.13 17.73 -7.39
C ALA A 41 11.98 18.75 -7.48
N ASP A 42 10.72 18.36 -7.17
CA ASP A 42 9.60 19.31 -7.15
C ASP A 42 9.77 20.38 -6.03
N PHE A 43 10.71 20.19 -5.10
CA PHE A 43 11.01 21.10 -3.99
C PHE A 43 12.42 21.73 -4.07
N GLU A 44 13.14 21.56 -5.19
CA GLU A 44 14.52 22.04 -5.31
C GLU A 44 14.62 23.57 -5.18
N ASP A 45 13.70 24.30 -5.80
CA ASP A 45 13.66 25.77 -5.78
C ASP A 45 13.50 26.35 -4.37
N THR A 46 12.92 25.58 -3.44
CA THR A 46 12.75 25.98 -2.03
C THR A 46 13.89 25.46 -1.14
N GLY A 47 14.92 24.82 -1.71
CA GLY A 47 15.98 24.14 -0.97
C GLY A 47 15.49 22.89 -0.23
N GLY A 48 14.42 22.26 -0.73
CA GLY A 48 13.70 21.16 -0.09
C GLY A 48 12.52 21.63 0.75
N ALA A 49 11.85 20.65 1.38
CA ALA A 49 10.72 20.86 2.27
C ALA A 49 10.67 19.80 3.37
N MET A 50 9.98 20.10 4.46
CA MET A 50 9.53 19.13 5.44
C MET A 50 8.07 18.74 5.14
N ILE A 51 7.82 17.45 4.95
CA ILE A 51 6.52 16.91 4.54
C ILE A 51 5.96 16.12 5.71
N ARG A 52 4.87 16.62 6.29
CA ARG A 52 4.14 15.99 7.38
C ARG A 52 2.79 15.51 6.88
N VAL A 53 2.47 14.26 7.19
CA VAL A 53 1.20 13.61 6.86
C VAL A 53 0.59 13.06 8.14
N CYS A 54 -0.67 13.37 8.36
CA CYS A 54 -1.45 12.81 9.46
C CYS A 54 -2.65 12.05 8.93
N VAL A 55 -2.93 10.88 9.50
CA VAL A 55 -4.10 10.07 9.19
C VAL A 55 -4.75 9.67 10.49
N ASP A 56 -6.03 10.04 10.65
CA ASP A 56 -6.79 9.78 11.88
C ASP A 56 -6.03 10.21 13.17
N GLY A 57 -5.39 11.39 13.11
CA GLY A 57 -4.59 11.96 14.21
C GLY A 57 -3.17 11.40 14.38
N SER A 58 -2.80 10.30 13.69
CA SER A 58 -1.44 9.75 13.71
C SER A 58 -0.58 10.38 12.62
N CYS A 59 0.54 10.99 13.01
CA CYS A 59 1.39 11.75 12.09
C CYS A 59 2.75 11.11 11.83
N LYS A 60 3.24 11.27 10.61
CA LYS A 60 4.62 11.00 10.20
C LYS A 60 5.16 12.19 9.42
N GLU A 61 6.46 12.42 9.52
CA GLU A 61 7.11 13.57 8.91
C GLU A 61 8.45 13.16 8.33
N ARG A 62 8.80 13.72 7.16
CA ARG A 62 10.02 13.42 6.45
C ARG A 62 10.46 14.62 5.61
N ALA A 63 11.77 14.86 5.55
CA ALA A 63 12.34 15.80 4.60
C ALA A 63 12.11 15.33 3.15
N SER A 64 12.01 16.27 2.21
CA SER A 64 11.75 16.00 0.80
C SER A 64 12.83 15.14 0.15
N GLY A 65 14.06 15.11 0.69
CA GLY A 65 15.18 14.32 0.18
C GLY A 65 16.07 15.09 -0.79
N ASP A 66 17.04 14.39 -1.36
CA ASP A 66 17.95 14.93 -2.38
C ASP A 66 17.22 15.06 -3.73
N PRO A 67 17.31 16.17 -4.46
CA PRO A 67 16.66 16.34 -5.77
C PRO A 67 17.01 15.25 -6.80
N SER A 68 18.15 14.57 -6.67
CA SER A 68 18.56 13.46 -7.53
C SER A 68 17.88 12.14 -7.22
N ASP A 69 17.26 11.99 -6.03
CA ASP A 69 16.47 10.82 -5.69
C ASP A 69 15.19 10.78 -6.54
N PRO A 70 14.81 9.63 -7.11
CA PRO A 70 13.67 9.55 -8.01
C PRO A 70 12.33 9.71 -7.29
N ILE A 71 12.27 9.37 -6.00
CA ILE A 71 11.04 9.36 -5.22
C ILE A 71 11.31 9.57 -3.73
N GLY A 72 10.50 10.44 -3.12
CA GLY A 72 10.31 10.49 -1.69
C GLY A 72 8.98 9.87 -1.30
N ARG A 73 8.92 9.31 -0.09
CA ARG A 73 7.71 8.68 0.46
C ARG A 73 7.66 8.86 1.97
N VAL A 74 6.45 9.10 2.48
CA VAL A 74 6.08 8.89 3.88
C VAL A 74 4.83 8.02 3.93
N SER A 75 4.78 7.08 4.86
CA SER A 75 3.62 6.21 5.06
C SER A 75 3.18 6.27 6.52
N VAL A 76 1.87 6.43 6.74
CA VAL A 76 1.25 6.28 8.05
C VAL A 76 0.63 4.89 8.10
N GLN A 77 1.17 4.04 8.97
CA GLN A 77 0.69 2.68 9.16
C GLN A 77 -0.68 2.70 9.86
N LEU A 78 -1.57 1.82 9.42
CA LEU A 78 -2.89 1.63 9.98
C LEU A 78 -2.99 0.24 10.64
N PRO A 79 -3.97 0.02 11.53
CA PRO A 79 -4.27 -1.32 12.03
C PRO A 79 -4.54 -2.31 10.89
N GLU A 80 -4.05 -3.54 11.01
CA GLU A 80 -4.18 -4.58 9.97
C GLU A 80 -5.65 -4.88 9.60
N ASN A 81 -6.56 -4.80 10.57
CA ASN A 81 -7.98 -5.09 10.41
C ASN A 81 -8.86 -3.85 10.16
N ILE A 82 -8.29 -2.75 9.63
CA ILE A 82 -9.00 -1.47 9.44
C ILE A 82 -10.17 -1.56 8.46
N GLY A 83 -10.10 -2.45 7.46
CA GLY A 83 -11.16 -2.66 6.47
C GLY A 83 -11.31 -1.52 5.46
N ALA A 84 -12.38 -1.58 4.67
CA ALA A 84 -12.78 -0.57 3.70
C ALA A 84 -13.30 0.70 4.39
N LYS A 85 -12.40 1.50 4.99
CA LYS A 85 -12.73 2.75 5.68
C LYS A 85 -12.37 3.97 4.83
N LYS A 86 -13.10 5.07 5.03
CA LYS A 86 -12.68 6.41 4.60
C LYS A 86 -12.02 7.14 5.76
N LEU A 87 -10.82 7.67 5.53
CA LEU A 87 -10.02 8.33 6.56
C LEU A 87 -9.62 9.75 6.12
N PRO A 88 -9.70 10.76 7.00
CA PRO A 88 -9.11 12.06 6.71
C PRO A 88 -7.59 11.94 6.66
N VAL A 89 -7.00 12.58 5.64
CA VAL A 89 -5.56 12.70 5.44
C VAL A 89 -5.22 14.17 5.43
N GLU A 90 -4.39 14.61 6.37
CA GLU A 90 -3.91 15.98 6.45
C GLU A 90 -2.47 16.04 5.97
N LEU A 91 -2.19 16.96 5.04
CA LEU A 91 -0.85 17.26 4.56
C LEU A 91 -0.42 18.63 5.07
N THR A 92 0.84 18.72 5.49
CA THR A 92 1.55 20.00 5.63
C THR A 92 2.91 19.88 4.95
N VAL A 93 3.18 20.79 4.01
CA VAL A 93 4.48 20.95 3.35
C VAL A 93 5.07 22.27 3.80
N THR A 94 6.21 22.20 4.49
CA THR A 94 6.92 23.37 4.98
C THR A 94 8.22 23.53 4.20
N PRO A 95 8.31 24.47 3.25
CA PRO A 95 9.54 24.69 2.49
C PRO A 95 10.68 25.18 3.39
N VAL A 96 11.93 24.83 3.07
CA VAL A 96 13.11 25.29 3.84
C VAL A 96 13.33 26.79 3.63
N LYS A 97 13.11 27.27 2.40
CA LYS A 97 13.24 28.68 2.02
C LYS A 97 12.03 29.13 1.20
N GLY A 98 11.73 30.42 1.28
CA GLY A 98 10.72 31.04 0.44
C GLY A 98 9.31 30.93 1.03
N SER A 99 8.39 30.37 0.25
CA SER A 99 6.93 30.42 0.37
C SER A 99 6.36 30.08 1.76
N SER A 100 5.11 30.46 2.00
CA SER A 100 4.35 29.97 3.15
C SER A 100 4.09 28.45 3.05
N PRO A 101 3.92 27.76 4.19
CA PRO A 101 3.57 26.34 4.19
C PRO A 101 2.28 26.05 3.43
N VAL A 102 2.25 24.97 2.65
CA VAL A 102 1.04 24.44 2.03
C VAL A 102 0.37 23.46 2.99
N LYS A 103 -0.93 23.61 3.18
CA LYS A 103 -1.74 22.73 4.03
C LYS A 103 -2.94 22.27 3.22
N ASP A 104 -3.27 20.99 3.33
CA ASP A 104 -4.39 20.41 2.61
C ASP A 104 -5.00 19.23 3.36
N THR A 105 -6.23 18.87 3.02
CA THR A 105 -6.94 17.76 3.63
C THR A 105 -7.79 17.03 2.61
N GLU A 106 -7.61 15.72 2.52
CA GLU A 106 -8.33 14.84 1.61
C GLU A 106 -8.92 13.63 2.33
N GLN A 107 -9.80 12.90 1.64
CA GLN A 107 -10.36 11.64 2.14
C GLN A 107 -9.71 10.45 1.44
N ALA A 108 -8.92 9.67 2.18
CA ALA A 108 -8.42 8.38 1.74
C ALA A 108 -9.57 7.37 1.69
N GLN A 109 -9.92 6.89 0.51
CA GLN A 109 -10.69 5.66 0.36
C GLN A 109 -9.73 4.48 0.34
N LEU A 110 -9.72 3.66 1.38
CA LEU A 110 -8.88 2.47 1.42
C LEU A 110 -9.37 1.42 0.42
N ALA A 111 -8.43 0.86 -0.33
CA ALA A 111 -8.61 -0.26 -1.23
C ALA A 111 -7.93 -1.51 -0.65
N GLU A 112 -8.54 -2.66 -0.89
CA GLU A 112 -8.03 -3.97 -0.48
C GLU A 112 -6.94 -4.44 -1.45
N GLU A 113 -5.79 -4.85 -0.90
CA GLU A 113 -4.65 -5.38 -1.63
C GLU A 113 -4.29 -6.77 -1.12
N HIS A 114 -3.96 -7.66 -2.06
CA HIS A 114 -3.60 -9.05 -1.81
C HIS A 114 -2.17 -9.29 -2.32
N PRO A 115 -1.12 -8.91 -1.58
CA PRO A 115 0.27 -9.05 -2.01
C PRO A 115 0.63 -10.48 -2.43
N ASN A 116 -0.04 -11.48 -1.85
CA ASN A 116 0.23 -12.90 -2.10
C ASN A 116 -0.83 -13.60 -2.95
N GLY A 117 -1.76 -12.84 -3.54
CA GLY A 117 -2.89 -13.37 -4.30
C GLY A 117 -4.14 -13.58 -3.44
N LYS A 118 -5.30 -13.70 -4.10
CA LYS A 118 -6.60 -13.81 -3.42
C LYS A 118 -6.65 -15.04 -2.51
N GLY A 119 -7.05 -14.83 -1.26
CA GLY A 119 -7.17 -15.89 -0.25
C GLY A 119 -5.86 -16.24 0.44
N CYS A 120 -4.80 -15.44 0.23
CA CYS A 120 -3.52 -15.55 0.91
C CYS A 120 -3.32 -14.31 1.79
N GLU A 121 -2.80 -14.54 3.00
CA GLU A 121 -2.43 -13.46 3.93
C GLU A 121 -1.06 -12.85 3.56
N PRO A 122 -0.77 -11.59 3.94
CA PRO A 122 -1.72 -10.66 4.58
C PRO A 122 -2.67 -10.04 3.55
N VAL A 123 -3.85 -9.60 4.01
CA VAL A 123 -4.67 -8.62 3.27
C VAL A 123 -4.35 -7.22 3.79
N ALA A 124 -3.97 -6.30 2.91
CA ALA A 124 -3.65 -4.93 3.27
C ALA A 124 -4.71 -3.95 2.78
N TRP A 125 -4.96 -2.89 3.55
CA TRP A 125 -5.87 -1.81 3.19
C TRP A 125 -5.07 -0.54 2.97
N VAL A 126 -5.02 -0.04 1.74
CA VAL A 126 -4.13 1.05 1.37
C VAL A 126 -4.81 2.17 0.60
N ALA A 127 -4.24 3.37 0.72
CA ALA A 127 -4.52 4.50 -0.16
C ALA A 127 -3.20 5.25 -0.44
N SER A 128 -3.13 5.93 -1.58
CA SER A 128 -1.93 6.68 -1.96
C SER A 128 -2.28 8.05 -2.55
N PHE A 129 -1.52 9.06 -2.15
CA PHE A 129 -1.57 10.41 -2.71
C PHE A 129 -0.19 10.86 -3.17
N ARG A 130 -0.15 11.90 -3.98
CA ARG A 130 1.05 12.67 -4.26
C ARG A 130 1.01 13.99 -3.50
N ALA A 131 2.14 14.39 -2.92
CA ALA A 131 2.33 15.76 -2.45
C ALA A 131 2.82 16.64 -3.61
N ASP A 132 2.05 17.66 -3.94
CA ASP A 132 2.39 18.72 -4.88
C ASP A 132 2.76 20.01 -4.10
N PRO A 133 3.89 20.66 -4.41
CA PRO A 133 4.38 21.83 -3.67
C PRO A 133 3.46 23.06 -3.74
N VAL A 134 2.48 23.07 -4.62
CA VAL A 134 1.53 24.19 -4.81
C VAL A 134 0.11 23.76 -4.51
N LYS A 135 -0.30 22.58 -4.97
CA LYS A 135 -1.68 22.10 -4.90
C LYS A 135 -2.01 21.34 -3.62
N GLY A 136 -1.03 20.82 -2.90
CA GLY A 136 -1.27 19.96 -1.74
C GLY A 136 -1.41 18.47 -2.14
N LEU A 137 -2.43 17.80 -1.64
CA LEU A 137 -2.68 16.38 -1.91
C LEU A 137 -3.36 16.24 -3.28
N VAL A 138 -2.76 15.42 -4.16
CA VAL A 138 -3.35 15.06 -5.45
C VAL A 138 -3.33 13.55 -5.66
N SER A 139 -4.08 13.04 -6.64
CA SER A 139 -4.06 11.61 -6.97
C SER A 139 -2.63 11.12 -7.28
N ALA A 140 -2.28 9.94 -6.78
CA ALA A 140 -1.05 9.25 -7.13
C ALA A 140 -1.12 8.53 -8.49
N GLU A 141 -2.32 8.39 -9.08
CA GLU A 141 -2.50 7.74 -10.37
C GLU A 141 -1.76 8.48 -11.49
N GLY A 142 -1.07 7.72 -12.34
CA GLY A 142 -0.29 8.29 -13.44
C GLY A 142 0.93 9.11 -13.00
N PHE A 143 1.35 9.01 -11.73
CA PHE A 143 2.56 9.67 -11.24
C PHE A 143 3.79 9.16 -11.99
N SER A 144 4.44 10.06 -12.73
CA SER A 144 5.67 9.76 -13.46
C SER A 144 6.88 10.12 -12.60
N LEU A 145 7.79 9.15 -12.46
CA LEU A 145 9.12 9.35 -11.85
C LEU A 145 10.09 10.10 -12.77
N GLN A 146 9.75 10.27 -14.05
CA GLN A 146 10.58 11.03 -14.98
C GLN A 146 10.25 12.52 -14.83
N GLY A 147 11.28 13.32 -14.51
CA GLY A 147 11.21 14.78 -14.58
C GLY A 147 10.79 15.24 -15.97
N LYS A 148 10.19 16.43 -16.06
CA LYS A 148 9.95 17.06 -17.37
C LYS A 148 11.22 17.74 -17.86
#